data_AF-A0A845ZC22-F1
#
_entry.id   AF-A0A845ZC22-F1
#
_cell.length_a   1.000
_cell.length_b   1.000
_cell.length_c   1.000
_cell.angle_alpha   90.00
_cell.angle_beta   90.00
_cell.angle_gamma   90.00
#
_symmetry.space_group_name_H-M   'P 1'
#
loop_
_entity.id
_entity.type
_entity.pdbx_description
1 polymer ?
#
loop_
_entity_poly.entity_id
_entity_poly.type
_entity_poly.pdbx_seq_one_letter_code
_entity_poly.pdbx_strand_id
1 'polypeptide(L)'
;YQKALGEAFVSLIDEAFTQHRIWRETREASTYASWAESFKVRLKQAISTWSTTAGHVAGLLLKSLRDKSHQWWYFLDHPQVPPDNNRAERSLRLAVTKRKVAGGSRCWPGFSRSARLLSVIQSCRAQGRSVLDFLRRSLSLAVRSRSHELSLIPISE
;
A
#
# COMPACT_ATOMS: atom_id res chain seq x y z
N TYR A 1 17.21 -24.80 10.84
CA TYR A 1 16.69 -24.47 9.50
C TYR A 1 15.74 -23.28 9.48
N GLN A 2 14.66 -23.25 10.28
CA GLN A 2 13.69 -22.14 10.23
C GLN A 2 14.26 -20.76 10.62
N LYS A 3 15.12 -20.69 11.64
CA LYS A 3 15.78 -19.43 12.04
C LYS A 3 16.68 -18.86 10.92
N ALA A 4 17.55 -19.71 10.36
CA ALA A 4 18.44 -19.34 9.26
C ALA A 4 17.67 -18.95 7.98
N LEU A 5 16.56 -19.62 7.68
CA LEU A 5 15.64 -19.23 6.61
C LEU A 5 15.10 -17.82 6.86
N GLY A 6 14.60 -17.55 8.07
CA GLY A 6 14.10 -16.24 8.45
C GLY A 6 15.14 -15.14 8.30
N GLU A 7 16.34 -15.36 8.83
CA GLU A 7 17.48 -14.43 8.72
C GLU A 7 17.86 -14.17 7.25
N ALA A 8 17.90 -15.19 6.41
CA ALA A 8 18.19 -15.05 4.99
C ALA A 8 17.16 -14.17 4.27
N PHE A 9 15.87 -14.36 4.52
CA PHE A 9 14.82 -13.57 3.88
C PHE A 9 14.72 -12.15 4.44
N VAL A 10 14.95 -11.95 5.74
CA VAL A 10 15.04 -10.61 6.34
C VAL A 10 16.19 -9.84 5.70
N SER A 11 17.37 -10.46 5.54
CA SER A 11 18.51 -9.82 4.86
C SER A 11 18.20 -9.44 3.41
N LEU A 12 17.47 -10.26 2.66
CA LEU A 12 17.06 -9.93 1.29
C LEU A 12 16.07 -8.76 1.25
N ILE A 13 15.13 -8.70 2.19
CA ILE A 13 14.17 -7.60 2.31
C ILE A 13 14.90 -6.30 2.66
N ASP A 14 15.80 -6.34 3.65
CA ASP A 14 16.57 -5.17 4.10
C ASP A 14 17.47 -4.64 2.98
N GLU A 15 18.12 -5.53 2.22
CA GLU A 15 18.90 -5.14 1.04
C GLU A 15 18.01 -4.41 0.02
N ALA A 16 16.84 -4.97 -0.31
CA ALA A 16 15.96 -4.39 -1.30
C ALA A 16 15.40 -3.03 -0.88
N PHE A 17 15.08 -2.87 0.40
CA PHE A 17 14.61 -1.61 0.97
C PHE A 17 15.73 -0.57 0.99
N THR A 18 16.95 -0.98 1.31
CA THR A 18 18.13 -0.12 1.29
C THR A 18 18.41 0.40 -0.13
N GLN A 19 18.37 -0.47 -1.12
CA GLN A 19 18.61 -0.11 -2.52
C GLN A 19 17.49 0.76 -3.10
N HIS A 20 16.24 0.50 -2.73
CA HIS A 20 15.13 1.39 -3.04
C HIS A 20 15.33 2.78 -2.44
N ARG A 21 15.77 2.87 -1.18
CA ARG A 21 16.10 4.15 -0.54
C ARG A 21 17.21 4.89 -1.26
N ILE A 22 18.30 4.19 -1.63
CA ILE A 22 19.39 4.77 -2.41
C ILE A 22 18.85 5.34 -3.72
N TRP A 23 18.04 4.59 -4.46
CA TRP A 23 17.41 5.10 -5.69
C TRP A 23 16.51 6.31 -5.45
N ARG A 24 15.79 6.38 -4.33
CA ARG A 24 14.95 7.54 -4.00
C ARG A 24 15.77 8.82 -3.83
N GLU A 25 16.99 8.69 -3.33
CA GLU A 25 17.94 9.77 -3.10
C GLU A 25 18.71 10.12 -4.40
N THR A 26 19.21 9.14 -5.14
CA THR A 26 20.08 9.35 -6.32
C THR A 26 19.33 9.49 -7.64
N ARG A 27 18.16 8.85 -7.77
CA ARG A 27 17.36 8.74 -8.99
C ARG A 27 18.08 8.08 -10.18
N GLU A 28 19.16 7.34 -9.94
CA GLU A 28 19.89 6.62 -10.98
C GLU A 28 19.15 5.36 -11.45
N ALA A 29 18.40 5.48 -12.55
CA ALA A 29 17.56 4.40 -13.05
C ALA A 29 18.34 3.18 -13.57
N SER A 30 19.45 3.39 -14.27
CA SER A 30 20.26 2.30 -14.85
C SER A 30 20.93 1.44 -13.77
N THR A 31 21.55 2.09 -12.78
CA THR A 31 22.19 1.44 -11.63
C THR A 31 21.17 0.58 -10.86
N TYR A 32 20.00 1.15 -10.55
CA TYR A 32 18.95 0.43 -9.84
C TYR A 32 18.37 -0.73 -10.66
N ALA A 33 18.12 -0.54 -11.96
CA ALA A 33 17.59 -1.60 -12.82
C ALA A 33 18.57 -2.78 -12.94
N SER A 34 19.86 -2.50 -13.10
CA SER A 34 20.91 -3.54 -13.14
C SER A 34 21.02 -4.32 -11.83
N TRP A 35 20.98 -3.60 -10.69
CA TRP A 35 20.93 -4.24 -9.37
C TRP A 35 19.66 -5.07 -9.20
N ALA A 36 18.49 -4.55 -9.59
CA ALA A 36 17.20 -5.20 -9.44
C ALA A 36 17.13 -6.53 -10.21
N GLU A 37 17.66 -6.59 -11.44
CA GLU A 37 17.77 -7.84 -12.20
C GLU A 37 18.65 -8.87 -11.49
N SER A 38 19.80 -8.44 -10.98
CA SER A 38 20.70 -9.29 -10.20
C SER A 38 20.05 -9.77 -8.89
N PHE A 39 19.28 -8.91 -8.23
CA PHE A 39 18.53 -9.24 -7.02
C PHE A 39 17.43 -10.27 -7.29
N LYS A 40 16.66 -10.11 -8.38
CA LYS A 40 15.60 -11.06 -8.77
C LYS A 40 16.14 -12.47 -8.99
N VAL A 41 17.34 -12.60 -9.57
CA VAL A 41 18.00 -13.91 -9.74
C VAL A 41 18.34 -14.54 -8.39
N ARG A 42 19.00 -13.79 -7.49
CA ARG A 42 19.33 -14.28 -6.13
C ARG A 42 18.11 -14.64 -5.32
N LEU A 43 17.04 -13.83 -5.41
CA LEU A 43 15.77 -14.10 -4.74
C LEU A 43 15.15 -15.42 -5.22
N LYS A 44 15.08 -15.65 -6.54
CA LYS A 44 14.56 -16.91 -7.10
C LYS A 44 15.37 -18.11 -6.63
N GLN A 45 16.71 -17.97 -6.59
CA GLN A 45 17.60 -19.01 -6.10
C GLN A 45 17.35 -19.28 -4.61
N ALA A 46 17.28 -18.25 -3.78
CA ALA A 46 17.00 -18.38 -2.34
C ALA A 46 15.67 -19.08 -2.08
N ILE A 47 14.60 -18.69 -2.78
CA ILE A 47 13.28 -19.34 -2.67
C ILE A 47 13.39 -20.83 -3.03
N SER A 48 14.06 -21.18 -4.13
CA SER A 48 14.25 -22.58 -4.55
C SER A 48 15.02 -23.39 -3.50
N THR A 49 16.16 -22.88 -3.03
CA THR A 49 17.01 -23.53 -2.03
C THR A 49 16.29 -23.76 -0.70
N TRP A 50 15.58 -22.76 -0.20
CA TRP A 50 14.89 -22.88 1.09
C TRP A 50 13.58 -23.67 1.01
N SER A 51 12.95 -23.77 -0.16
CA SER A 51 11.71 -24.54 -0.33
C SER A 51 11.87 -26.03 -0.03
N THR A 52 13.07 -26.60 -0.23
CA THR A 52 13.34 -28.03 0.02
C THR A 52 13.51 -28.36 1.51
N THR A 53 13.83 -27.36 2.34
CA THR A 53 14.14 -27.53 3.77
C THR A 53 13.16 -26.81 4.70
N ALA A 54 12.21 -26.06 4.15
CA ALA A 54 11.21 -25.33 4.90
C ALA A 54 10.17 -26.27 5.53
N GLY A 55 9.86 -26.04 6.81
CA GLY A 55 8.69 -26.64 7.45
C GLY A 55 7.38 -26.08 6.87
N HIS A 56 6.24 -26.70 7.20
CA HIS A 56 4.94 -26.40 6.57
C HIS A 56 4.60 -24.91 6.50
N VAL A 57 4.64 -24.19 7.63
CA VAL A 57 4.29 -22.75 7.69
C VAL A 57 5.22 -21.89 6.84
N ALA A 58 6.54 -22.10 6.95
CA ALA A 58 7.52 -21.38 6.14
C ALA A 58 7.37 -21.72 4.64
N GLY A 59 7.02 -22.96 4.31
CA GLY A 59 6.74 -23.40 2.95
C GLY A 59 5.54 -22.68 2.33
N LEU A 60 4.49 -22.39 3.10
CA LEU A 60 3.35 -21.58 2.63
C LEU A 60 3.78 -20.16 2.26
N LEU A 61 4.64 -19.54 3.07
CA LEU A 61 5.19 -18.22 2.79
C LEU A 61 6.07 -18.24 1.53
N LEU A 62 6.99 -19.21 1.41
CA LEU A 62 7.86 -19.35 0.24
C LEU A 62 7.06 -19.58 -1.04
N LYS A 63 6.00 -20.41 -0.96
CA LYS A 63 5.05 -20.60 -2.07
C LYS A 63 4.39 -19.29 -2.45
N SER A 64 3.92 -18.50 -1.48
CA SER A 64 3.33 -17.17 -1.73
C SER A 64 4.33 -16.19 -2.37
N LEU A 65 5.56 -16.14 -1.86
CA LEU A 65 6.63 -15.29 -2.40
C LEU A 65 6.99 -15.65 -3.84
N ARG A 66 6.95 -16.94 -4.18
CA ARG A 66 7.14 -17.43 -5.55
C ARG A 66 5.95 -17.08 -6.44
N ASP A 67 4.76 -17.54 -6.06
CA ASP A 67 3.56 -17.50 -6.91
C ASP A 67 3.06 -16.05 -7.09
N LYS A 68 3.31 -15.17 -6.11
CA LYS A 68 2.94 -13.74 -6.14
C LYS A 68 4.15 -12.81 -6.22
N SER A 69 5.29 -13.28 -6.70
CA SER A 69 6.56 -12.52 -6.75
C SER A 69 6.39 -11.11 -7.36
N HIS A 70 5.64 -11.00 -8.46
CA HIS A 70 5.34 -9.74 -9.13
C HIS A 70 4.59 -8.71 -8.26
N GLN A 71 3.87 -9.14 -7.22
CA GLN A 71 3.16 -8.25 -6.28
C GLN A 71 4.06 -7.83 -5.13
N TRP A 72 4.80 -8.78 -4.55
CA TRP A 72 5.72 -8.53 -3.43
C TRP A 72 6.87 -7.62 -3.82
N TRP A 73 7.36 -7.76 -5.06
CA TRP A 73 8.58 -7.10 -5.54
C TRP A 73 8.29 -6.09 -6.65
N TYR A 74 7.06 -5.58 -6.74
CA TYR A 74 6.61 -4.66 -7.79
C TYR A 74 7.48 -3.40 -7.90
N PHE A 75 8.00 -2.89 -6.77
CA PHE A 75 8.86 -1.72 -6.71
C PHE A 75 10.25 -1.92 -7.35
N LEU A 76 10.65 -3.16 -7.65
CA LEU A 76 11.88 -3.45 -8.40
C LEU A 76 11.76 -3.00 -9.86
N ASP A 77 10.56 -3.14 -10.45
CA ASP A 77 10.26 -2.70 -11.82
C ASP A 77 9.74 -1.25 -11.85
N HIS A 78 9.08 -0.84 -10.76
CA HIS A 78 8.43 0.46 -10.64
C HIS A 78 8.90 1.19 -9.37
N PRO A 79 10.15 1.69 -9.33
CA PRO A 79 10.74 2.26 -8.13
C PRO A 79 10.04 3.52 -7.59
N GLN A 80 9.20 4.17 -8.40
CA GLN A 80 8.30 5.24 -7.95
C GLN A 80 7.28 4.76 -6.90
N VAL A 81 6.98 3.46 -6.86
CA VAL A 81 6.09 2.85 -5.87
C VAL A 81 6.92 2.49 -4.63
N PRO A 82 6.46 2.84 -3.41
CA PRO A 82 7.12 2.41 -2.18
C PRO A 82 7.12 0.87 -2.03
N PRO A 83 8.13 0.28 -1.37
CA PRO A 83 8.21 -1.15 -1.14
C PRO A 83 7.26 -1.65 -0.03
N ASP A 84 6.53 -0.73 0.63
CA ASP A 84 5.63 -1.02 1.75
C ASP A 84 4.16 -0.67 1.46
N ASN A 85 3.27 -1.24 2.30
CA ASN A 85 1.83 -1.03 2.27
C ASN A 85 1.35 0.12 3.18
N ASN A 86 2.25 0.91 3.77
CA ASN A 86 1.89 1.85 4.84
C ASN A 86 0.84 2.87 4.41
N ARG A 87 0.84 3.26 3.13
CA ARG A 87 -0.16 4.18 2.59
C ARG A 87 -1.56 3.55 2.57
N ALA A 88 -1.70 2.34 2.02
CA ALA A 88 -2.99 1.69 1.92
C ALA A 88 -3.53 1.27 3.30
N GLU A 89 -2.67 0.80 4.21
CA GLU A 89 -3.07 0.52 5.60
C GLU A 89 -3.58 1.77 6.32
N ARG A 90 -2.88 2.91 6.20
CA ARG A 90 -3.30 4.17 6.81
C ARG A 90 -4.67 4.62 6.29
N SER A 91 -4.93 4.46 5.00
CA SER A 91 -6.24 4.74 4.41
C SER A 91 -7.33 3.84 5.01
N LEU A 92 -7.11 2.52 5.04
CA LEU A 92 -8.13 1.59 5.54
C LEU A 92 -8.37 1.69 7.06
N ARG A 93 -7.38 2.12 7.84
CA ARG A 93 -7.41 2.13 9.30
C ARG A 93 -8.60 2.88 9.89
N LEU A 94 -8.95 4.04 9.33
CA LEU A 94 -10.08 4.83 9.82
C LEU A 94 -11.40 4.05 9.66
N ALA A 95 -11.63 3.45 8.50
CA ALA A 95 -12.85 2.70 8.21
C ALA A 95 -12.96 1.45 9.08
N VAL A 96 -11.85 0.71 9.25
CA VAL A 96 -11.79 -0.49 10.09
C VAL A 96 -12.06 -0.14 11.56
N THR A 97 -11.45 0.92 12.07
CA THR A 97 -11.64 1.38 13.46
C THR A 97 -13.09 1.82 13.68
N LYS A 98 -13.65 2.62 12.76
CA LYS A 98 -15.06 3.04 12.81
C LYS A 98 -16.01 1.85 12.87
N ARG A 99 -15.79 0.83 12.03
CA ARG A 99 -16.60 -0.39 12.02
C ARG A 99 -16.46 -1.16 13.34
N LYS A 100 -15.25 -1.29 13.88
CA LYS A 100 -14.98 -1.99 15.14
C LYS A 100 -15.69 -1.33 16.32
N VAL A 101 -15.62 0.00 16.43
CA VAL A 101 -16.19 0.74 17.56
C VAL A 101 -17.72 0.87 17.44
N ALA A 102 -18.24 1.17 16.24
CA ALA A 102 -19.66 1.47 16.05
C ALA A 102 -20.51 0.30 15.55
N GLY A 103 -19.95 -0.90 15.38
CA GLY A 103 -20.65 -2.10 14.90
C GLY A 103 -21.08 -2.09 13.42
N GLY A 104 -20.96 -0.95 12.71
CA GLY A 104 -21.31 -0.84 11.29
C GLY A 104 -22.81 -0.64 11.04
N SER A 105 -23.26 -0.91 9.81
CA SER A 105 -24.67 -0.82 9.40
C SER A 105 -25.21 -2.21 9.11
N ARG A 106 -26.47 -2.46 9.49
CA ARG A 106 -27.18 -3.72 9.20
C ARG A 106 -27.83 -3.78 7.81
N CYS A 107 -27.77 -2.67 7.06
CA CYS A 107 -28.28 -2.60 5.69
C CYS A 107 -27.26 -1.96 4.73
N TRP A 108 -27.35 -2.35 3.46
CA TRP A 108 -26.49 -1.85 2.39
C TRP A 108 -26.52 -0.33 2.22
N PRO A 109 -27.70 0.36 2.26
CA PRO A 109 -27.75 1.81 2.16
C PRO A 109 -26.95 2.52 3.27
N GLY A 110 -27.04 2.06 4.52
CA GLY A 110 -26.28 2.64 5.63
C GLY A 110 -24.77 2.39 5.53
N PHE A 111 -24.36 1.25 4.96
CA PHE A 111 -22.96 0.97 4.64
C PHE A 111 -22.45 1.92 3.56
N SER A 112 -23.20 2.09 2.47
CA SER A 112 -22.86 3.01 1.38
C SER A 112 -22.71 4.46 1.85
N ARG A 113 -23.63 4.95 2.71
CA ARG A 113 -23.52 6.30 3.30
C ARG A 113 -22.26 6.45 4.15
N SER A 114 -21.96 5.47 5.00
CA SER A 114 -20.75 5.47 5.83
C SER A 114 -19.48 5.46 4.97
N ALA A 115 -19.45 4.64 3.92
CA ALA A 115 -18.32 4.54 3.00
C ALA A 115 -18.07 5.88 2.29
N ARG A 116 -19.12 6.52 1.74
CA ARG A 116 -19.00 7.84 1.08
C ARG A 116 -18.44 8.90 2.02
N LEU A 117 -18.95 8.98 3.26
CA LEU A 117 -18.45 9.94 4.24
C LEU A 117 -16.98 9.68 4.60
N LEU A 118 -16.60 8.42 4.81
CA LEU A 118 -15.22 8.04 5.08
C LEU A 118 -14.30 8.34 3.90
N SER A 119 -14.75 8.18 2.66
CA SER A 119 -14.00 8.57 1.46
C SER A 119 -13.76 10.08 1.45
N VAL A 120 -14.79 10.91 1.68
CA VAL A 120 -14.65 12.37 1.77
C VAL A 120 -13.63 12.77 2.83
N ILE A 121 -13.76 12.20 4.04
CA ILE A 121 -12.88 12.49 5.18
C ILE A 121 -11.43 12.14 4.84
N GLN A 122 -11.19 10.94 4.31
CA GLN A 122 -9.85 10.49 3.97
C GLN A 122 -9.22 11.29 2.84
N SER A 123 -9.98 11.61 1.80
CA SER A 123 -9.52 12.45 0.69
C SER A 123 -9.13 13.84 1.18
N CYS A 124 -9.97 14.48 2.02
CA CYS A 124 -9.64 15.80 2.58
C CYS A 124 -8.37 15.74 3.44
N ARG A 125 -8.24 14.74 4.31
CA ARG A 125 -7.03 14.55 5.14
C ARG A 125 -5.78 14.32 4.30
N ALA A 126 -5.86 13.49 3.26
CA ALA A 126 -4.75 13.23 2.35
C ALA A 126 -4.31 14.48 1.57
N GLN A 127 -5.22 15.45 1.36
CA GLN A 127 -4.97 16.72 0.69
C GLN A 127 -4.64 17.87 1.64
N GLY A 128 -4.57 17.63 2.96
CA GLY A 128 -4.37 18.71 3.95
C GLY A 128 -5.55 19.70 4.05
N ARG A 129 -6.75 19.32 3.61
CA ARG A 129 -7.95 20.16 3.62
C ARG A 129 -8.78 19.93 4.90
N SER A 130 -9.38 21.01 5.41
CA SER A 130 -10.38 20.93 6.48
C SER A 130 -11.62 20.16 6.01
N VAL A 131 -11.90 19.05 6.69
CA VAL A 131 -13.09 18.21 6.42
C VAL A 131 -14.38 18.98 6.68
N LEU A 132 -14.42 19.75 7.78
CA LEU A 132 -15.61 20.51 8.17
C LEU A 132 -15.91 21.61 7.15
N ASP A 133 -14.89 22.35 6.70
CA ASP A 133 -15.08 23.38 5.68
C ASP A 133 -15.51 22.79 4.34
N PHE A 134 -14.95 21.64 3.97
CA PHE A 134 -15.37 20.92 2.76
C PHE A 134 -16.85 20.55 2.82
N LEU A 135 -17.30 19.93 3.93
CA LEU A 135 -18.68 19.52 4.11
C LEU A 135 -19.62 20.74 4.16
N ARG A 136 -19.24 21.81 4.86
CA ARG A 136 -20.00 23.07 4.91
C ARG A 136 -20.20 23.66 3.52
N ARG A 137 -19.14 23.74 2.73
CA ARG A 137 -19.21 24.22 1.34
C ARG A 137 -20.05 23.30 0.47
N SER A 138 -19.91 21.97 0.62
CA SER A 138 -20.70 21.01 -0.16
C SER A 138 -22.20 21.15 0.10
N LEU A 139 -22.60 21.34 1.36
CA LEU A 139 -24.00 21.54 1.73
C LEU A 139 -24.53 22.87 1.20
N SER A 140 -23.76 23.95 1.37
CA SER A 140 -24.14 25.27 0.85
C SER A 140 -24.31 25.28 -0.66
N LEU A 141 -23.47 24.55 -1.40
CA LEU A 141 -23.56 24.45 -2.85
C LEU A 141 -24.68 23.52 -3.30
N ALA A 142 -24.92 22.43 -2.59
CA ALA A 142 -26.02 21.50 -2.88
C ALA A 142 -27.39 22.20 -2.78
N VAL A 143 -27.61 23.03 -1.76
CA VAL A 143 -28.86 23.82 -1.60
C VAL A 143 -29.08 24.78 -2.77
N ARG A 144 -28.00 25.23 -3.42
CA ARG A 144 -28.05 26.13 -4.58
C ARG A 144 -28.02 25.38 -5.92
N SER A 145 -28.09 24.04 -5.91
CA SER A 145 -27.93 23.19 -7.10
C SER A 145 -26.59 23.38 -7.83
N ARG A 146 -25.53 23.78 -7.11
CA ARG A 146 -24.17 24.07 -7.63
C ARG A 146 -23.11 23.11 -7.09
N SER A 147 -23.49 21.88 -6.76
CA SER A 147 -22.56 20.87 -6.19
C SER A 147 -21.40 20.52 -7.12
N HIS A 148 -21.55 20.72 -8.43
CA HIS A 148 -20.52 20.48 -9.44
C HIS A 148 -19.28 21.38 -9.28
N GLU A 149 -19.40 22.49 -8.54
CA GLU A 149 -18.30 23.46 -8.33
C GLU A 149 -17.29 23.03 -7.28
N LEU A 150 -17.56 21.94 -6.54
CA LEU A 150 -16.68 21.45 -5.50
C LEU A 150 -16.20 20.04 -5.81
N SER A 151 -14.91 19.93 -6.11
CA SER A 151 -14.26 18.64 -6.38
C SER A 151 -13.53 18.08 -5.14
N LEU A 152 -13.63 16.76 -4.99
CA LEU A 152 -12.77 15.95 -4.13
C LEU A 152 -11.46 15.56 -4.81
N ILE A 153 -11.40 15.61 -6.14
CA ILE A 153 -10.18 15.37 -6.90
C ILE A 153 -9.43 16.71 -6.94
N PRO A 154 -8.17 16.77 -6.49
CA PRO A 154 -7.35 17.98 -6.65
C PRO A 154 -7.32 18.35 -8.13
N ILE A 155 -7.55 19.63 -8.44
CA ILE A 155 -7.27 20.14 -9.77
C ILE A 155 -5.75 20.26 -9.81
N SER A 156 -5.09 19.55 -10.73
CA SER A 156 -3.65 19.64 -10.91
C SER A 156 -3.28 21.11 -11.17
N GLU A 157 -2.35 21.66 -10.39
CA GLU A 157 -1.53 22.79 -10.86
C GLU A 157 -0.50 22.28 -11.86
#